data_AF-A0A1V3XRI4-F1
#
_entry.id   AF-A0A1V3XRI4-F1
#
_cell.length_a   1.000
_cell.length_b   1.000
_cell.length_c   1.000
_cell.angle_alpha   90.00
_cell.angle_beta   90.00
_cell.angle_gamma   90.00
#
_symmetry.space_group_name_H-M   'P 1'
#
loop_
_entity.id
_entity.type
_entity.pdbx_description
1 polymer ?
#
loop_
_entity_poly.entity_id
_entity_poly.type
_entity_poly.pdbx_seq_one_letter_code
_entity_poly.pdbx_strand_id
1 'polypeptide(L)'
;MVGGDRCAAGIQEGVRYRCSTAQFDRCSIPGALVGGADAQALDVGNAAAHDRRVLIPAILMVILLVLYALLRAALAPPTLLAATILGALAALGLGGWASIHVFGFPALDNSTPLFAFLFLAALGVDYTIFLVARAREEAAHHGARNGMIRAVSATGGVITSAGIVLAAVFCVLGVLPLIALTQIGIIVGLGILLDTFVVRTLVIPALFTLIGDRIWWPTFPNIARYQPDPAYAPANGGLDE
;
A
#
# COMPACT_ATOMS: atom_id res chain seq x y z
N MET A 1 12.30 23.13 53.21
CA MET A 1 12.19 21.65 53.14
C MET A 1 10.96 21.16 53.92
N VAL A 2 9.75 21.61 53.57
CA VAL A 2 8.49 21.08 54.14
C VAL A 2 7.43 21.18 53.06
N GLY A 3 7.11 20.09 52.37
CA GLY A 3 6.07 20.12 51.32
C GLY A 3 5.90 18.85 50.48
N GLY A 4 6.92 18.00 50.37
CA GLY A 4 6.89 16.81 49.52
C GLY A 4 6.10 15.61 50.07
N ASP A 5 6.01 15.46 51.39
CA ASP A 5 5.56 14.20 52.00
C ASP A 5 4.05 13.95 51.91
N ARG A 6 3.25 14.99 51.63
CA ARG A 6 1.79 14.87 51.57
C ARG A 6 1.26 14.27 50.26
N CYS A 7 2.05 14.25 49.19
CA CYS A 7 1.63 13.62 47.93
C CYS A 7 1.86 12.10 47.96
N ALA A 8 2.92 11.63 48.61
CA ALA A 8 3.22 10.20 48.70
C ALA A 8 2.23 9.45 49.61
N ALA A 9 1.77 10.10 50.70
CA ALA A 9 0.81 9.49 51.63
C ALA A 9 -0.58 9.23 51.00
N GLY A 10 -0.97 9.99 49.98
CA GLY A 10 -2.31 9.89 49.36
C GLY A 10 -2.51 8.70 48.41
N ILE A 11 -1.43 8.02 47.99
CA ILE A 11 -1.54 6.90 47.02
C ILE A 11 -1.98 5.60 47.72
N GLN A 12 -1.77 5.45 49.04
CA GLN A 12 -2.13 4.22 49.76
C GLN A 12 -3.59 4.16 50.25
N GLU A 13 -4.34 5.27 50.26
CA GLU A 13 -5.67 5.32 50.89
C GLU A 13 -6.88 5.34 49.92
N GLY A 14 -6.68 5.19 48.61
CA GLY A 14 -7.81 5.06 47.67
C GLY A 14 -8.73 6.29 47.58
N VAL A 15 -8.29 7.45 48.08
CA VAL A 15 -9.05 8.70 48.01
C VAL A 15 -8.85 9.33 46.63
N ARG A 16 -9.95 9.40 45.86
CA ARG A 16 -10.00 9.99 44.53
C ARG A 16 -9.88 11.52 44.61
N TYR A 17 -8.66 12.05 44.76
CA TYR A 17 -8.43 13.49 44.68
C TYR A 17 -8.56 13.94 43.23
N ARG A 18 -9.58 14.77 42.97
CA ARG A 18 -9.79 15.48 41.71
C ARG A 18 -8.68 16.54 41.61
N CYS A 19 -7.55 16.17 41.01
CA CYS A 19 -6.48 17.12 40.77
C CYS A 19 -6.97 18.13 39.72
N SER A 20 -7.23 19.37 40.16
CA SER A 20 -7.46 20.50 39.28
C SER A 20 -6.23 20.70 38.39
N THR A 21 -6.44 20.87 37.08
CA THR A 21 -5.41 21.07 36.06
C THR A 21 -4.42 22.20 36.36
N ALA A 22 -4.74 23.11 37.30
CA ALA A 22 -3.86 24.20 37.71
C ALA A 22 -2.68 23.79 38.64
N GLN A 23 -2.66 22.57 39.17
CA GLN A 23 -1.65 22.16 40.16
C GLN A 23 -0.60 21.15 39.64
N PHE A 24 -0.76 20.65 38.42
CA PHE A 24 0.20 19.74 37.78
C PHE A 24 1.56 20.41 37.48
N ASP A 25 1.56 21.73 37.28
CA ASP A 25 2.74 22.49 36.83
C ASP A 25 3.84 22.63 37.91
N ARG A 26 3.55 22.33 39.19
CA ARG A 26 4.50 22.50 40.31
C ARG A 26 5.17 21.22 40.80
N CYS A 27 4.82 20.07 40.23
CA CYS A 27 5.41 18.77 40.57
C CYS A 27 6.06 18.12 39.34
N SER A 28 6.88 18.86 38.60
CA SER A 28 7.81 18.22 37.66
C SER A 28 8.96 17.63 38.47
N ILE A 29 8.83 16.36 38.86
CA ILE A 29 9.95 15.57 39.35
C ILE A 29 10.68 15.11 38.08
N PRO A 30 11.89 15.62 37.77
CA PRO A 30 12.62 15.20 36.58
C PRO A 30 12.85 13.68 36.63
N GLY A 31 12.33 12.96 35.64
CA GLY A 31 12.39 11.49 35.56
C GLY A 31 11.18 10.73 36.14
N ALA A 32 10.11 11.40 36.59
CA ALA A 32 8.87 10.71 36.93
C ALA A 32 8.21 10.11 35.68
N LEU A 33 7.99 8.79 35.70
CA LEU A 33 7.28 8.06 34.66
C LEU A 33 5.78 8.13 34.93
N VAL A 34 5.02 8.63 33.96
CA VAL A 34 3.56 8.65 34.01
C VAL A 34 3.06 7.32 33.42
N GLY A 35 2.38 6.52 34.25
CA GLY A 35 1.80 5.24 33.84
C GLY A 35 0.27 5.25 33.88
N GLY A 36 -0.33 4.07 33.68
CA GLY A 36 -1.77 3.89 33.64
C GLY A 36 -2.29 3.59 32.23
N ALA A 37 -3.52 3.08 32.15
CA ALA A 37 -4.11 2.63 30.89
C ALA A 37 -4.19 3.75 29.85
N ASP A 38 -4.53 4.98 30.27
CA ASP A 38 -4.63 6.12 29.36
C ASP A 38 -3.26 6.59 28.85
N ALA A 39 -2.25 6.61 29.72
CA ALA A 39 -0.87 6.96 29.34
C ALA A 39 -0.31 5.92 28.35
N GLN A 40 -0.55 4.63 28.61
CA GLN A 40 -0.12 3.56 27.72
C GLN A 40 -0.83 3.59 26.37
N ALA A 41 -2.15 3.88 26.33
CA ALA A 41 -2.89 4.02 25.08
C ALA A 41 -2.38 5.18 24.22
N LEU A 42 -2.03 6.31 24.86
CA LEU A 42 -1.41 7.45 24.21
C LEU A 42 -0.03 7.11 23.65
N ASP A 43 0.80 6.43 24.43
CA ASP A 43 2.14 6.01 24.01
C ASP A 43 2.08 5.05 22.82
N VAL A 44 1.15 4.10 22.82
CA VAL A 44 0.91 3.19 21.68
C VAL A 44 0.47 3.96 20.43
N GLY A 45 -0.42 4.94 20.58
CA GLY A 45 -0.86 5.78 19.46
C GLY A 45 0.28 6.62 18.87
N ASN A 46 1.13 7.19 19.74
CA ASN A 46 2.30 7.97 19.34
C ASN A 46 3.36 7.10 18.67
N ALA A 47 3.64 5.91 19.22
CA ALA A 47 4.55 4.94 18.63
C ALA A 47 4.06 4.51 17.24
N ALA A 48 2.78 4.14 17.08
CA ALA A 48 2.23 3.77 15.79
C ALA A 48 2.28 4.92 14.76
N ALA A 49 2.09 6.17 15.19
CA ALA A 49 2.23 7.34 14.32
C ALA A 49 3.68 7.58 13.89
N HIS A 50 4.63 7.38 14.80
CA HIS A 50 6.06 7.43 14.49
C HIS A 50 6.44 6.34 13.49
N ASP A 51 6.03 5.10 13.75
CA ASP A 51 6.28 3.94 12.89
C ASP A 51 5.73 4.17 11.48
N ARG A 52 4.51 4.70 11.33
CA ARG A 52 3.97 5.06 10.01
C ARG A 52 4.83 6.10 9.28
N ARG A 53 5.35 7.10 9.99
CA ARG A 53 6.18 8.16 9.39
C ARG A 53 7.57 7.66 8.99
N VAL A 54 8.09 6.63 9.64
CA VAL A 54 9.43 6.09 9.37
C VAL A 54 9.37 4.91 8.41
N LEU A 55 8.47 3.94 8.66
CA LEU A 55 8.41 2.69 7.92
C LEU A 55 7.78 2.84 6.53
N ILE A 56 6.74 3.66 6.34
CA ILE A 56 6.14 3.87 5.02
C ILE A 56 7.17 4.40 4.02
N PRO A 57 7.92 5.49 4.27
CA PRO A 57 8.93 5.96 3.32
C PRO A 57 10.11 4.99 3.20
N ALA A 58 10.48 4.28 4.27
CA ALA A 58 11.53 3.26 4.20
C ALA A 58 11.13 2.10 3.26
N ILE A 59 9.91 1.58 3.37
CA ILE A 59 9.38 0.52 2.49
C ILE A 59 9.33 1.02 1.04
N LEU A 60 8.81 2.22 0.81
CA LEU A 60 8.76 2.83 -0.53
C LEU A 60 10.16 3.01 -1.13
N MET A 61 11.14 3.43 -0.33
CA MET A 61 12.53 3.56 -0.76
C MET A 61 13.11 2.20 -1.14
N VAL A 62 12.90 1.16 -0.33
CA VAL A 62 13.38 -0.20 -0.61
C VAL A 62 12.75 -0.72 -1.91
N ILE A 63 11.43 -0.60 -2.07
CA ILE A 63 10.72 -0.98 -3.30
C ILE A 63 11.29 -0.24 -4.50
N LEU A 64 11.48 1.07 -4.38
CA LEU A 64 12.01 1.90 -5.46
C LEU A 64 13.42 1.44 -5.87
N LEU A 65 14.29 1.18 -4.90
CA LEU A 65 15.65 0.69 -5.14
C LEU A 65 15.65 -0.68 -5.83
N VAL A 66 14.79 -1.61 -5.38
CA VAL A 66 14.63 -2.93 -6.01
C VAL A 66 14.13 -2.78 -7.45
N LEU A 67 13.13 -1.93 -7.69
CA LEU A 67 12.61 -1.67 -9.04
C LEU A 67 13.69 -1.06 -9.95
N TYR A 68 14.48 -0.10 -9.46
CA TYR A 68 15.60 0.46 -10.22
C TYR A 68 16.65 -0.61 -10.55
N ALA A 69 17.00 -1.47 -9.58
CA ALA A 69 17.96 -2.54 -9.78
C ALA A 69 17.49 -3.57 -10.83
N LEU A 70 16.20 -3.92 -10.80
CA LEU A 70 15.61 -4.92 -11.70
C LEU A 70 15.33 -4.40 -13.11
N LEU A 71 14.79 -3.19 -13.23
CA LEU A 71 14.35 -2.65 -14.53
C LEU A 71 15.46 -1.85 -15.22
N ARG A 72 16.39 -1.27 -14.46
CA ARG A 72 17.46 -0.37 -14.94
C ARG A 72 16.97 0.81 -15.82
N ALA A 73 15.68 1.13 -15.73
CA ALA A 73 15.05 2.24 -16.44
C ALA A 73 14.79 3.40 -15.47
N ALA A 74 14.83 4.64 -15.96
CA ALA A 74 14.64 5.82 -15.12
C ALA A 74 13.15 6.12 -14.85
N LEU A 75 12.28 5.88 -15.84
CA LEU A 75 10.87 6.26 -15.78
C LEU A 75 9.95 5.13 -15.32
N ALA A 76 10.26 3.87 -15.63
CA ALA A 76 9.42 2.74 -15.22
C ALA A 76 9.29 2.60 -13.68
N PRO A 77 10.36 2.56 -12.86
CA PRO A 77 10.25 2.40 -11.41
C PRO A 77 9.34 3.42 -10.70
N PRO A 78 9.49 4.75 -10.90
CA PRO A 78 8.63 5.72 -10.22
C PRO A 78 7.17 5.66 -10.71
N THR A 79 6.91 5.34 -11.98
CA THR A 79 5.53 5.21 -12.50
C THR A 79 4.81 4.01 -11.88
N LEU A 80 5.50 2.87 -11.77
CA LEU A 80 4.97 1.67 -11.10
C LEU A 80 4.73 1.94 -9.62
N LEU A 81 5.70 2.55 -8.94
CA LEU A 81 5.55 2.89 -7.53
C LEU A 81 4.37 3.84 -7.28
N ALA A 82 4.18 4.84 -8.14
CA ALA A 82 3.04 5.75 -8.05
C ALA A 82 1.71 5.01 -8.21
N ALA A 83 1.61 4.09 -9.17
CA ALA A 83 0.42 3.27 -9.37
C ALA A 83 0.15 2.36 -8.16
N THR A 84 1.18 1.74 -7.58
CA THR A 84 1.05 0.93 -6.36
C THR A 84 0.62 1.76 -5.16
N ILE A 85 1.18 2.96 -4.97
CA ILE A 85 0.76 3.87 -3.89
C ILE A 85 -0.71 4.25 -4.05
N LEU A 86 -1.12 4.64 -5.26
CA LEU A 86 -2.52 5.00 -5.54
C LEU A 86 -3.45 3.81 -5.29
N GLY A 87 -3.08 2.61 -5.72
CA GLY A 87 -3.84 1.38 -5.45
C GLY A 87 -3.95 1.08 -3.95
N ALA A 88 -2.84 1.18 -3.21
CA ALA A 88 -2.82 0.94 -1.78
C ALA A 88 -3.65 1.98 -1.00
N LEU A 89 -3.58 3.26 -1.38
CA LEU A 89 -4.41 4.32 -0.78
C LEU A 89 -5.89 4.13 -1.10
N ALA A 90 -6.22 3.74 -2.34
CA ALA A 90 -7.59 3.41 -2.72
C ALA A 90 -8.13 2.21 -1.93
N ALA A 91 -7.31 1.18 -1.72
CA ALA A 91 -7.66 0.02 -0.91
C ALA A 91 -7.83 0.37 0.58
N LEU A 92 -6.93 1.18 1.16
CA LEU A 92 -7.06 1.69 2.53
C LEU A 92 -8.33 2.52 2.70
N GLY A 93 -8.66 3.38 1.73
CA GLY A 93 -9.88 4.18 1.73
C GLY A 93 -11.13 3.32 1.62
N LEU A 94 -11.16 2.40 0.66
CA LEU A 94 -12.29 1.49 0.42
C LEU A 94 -12.51 0.53 1.59
N GLY A 95 -11.44 -0.11 2.07
CA GLY A 95 -11.49 -1.06 3.17
C GLY A 95 -11.75 -0.39 4.53
N GLY A 96 -11.25 0.83 4.73
CA GLY A 96 -11.60 1.66 5.90
C GLY A 96 -13.07 2.07 5.88
N TRP A 97 -13.57 2.52 4.72
CA TRP A 97 -14.99 2.83 4.52
C TRP A 97 -15.87 1.60 4.77
N ALA A 98 -15.50 0.45 4.23
CA ALA A 98 -16.21 -0.82 4.44
C ALA A 98 -16.18 -1.24 5.91
N SER A 99 -15.03 -1.11 6.59
CA SER A 99 -14.91 -1.45 8.02
C SER A 99 -15.89 -0.65 8.89
N ILE A 100 -16.06 0.64 8.60
CA ILE A 100 -16.96 1.52 9.35
C ILE A 100 -18.43 1.26 8.98
N HIS A 101 -18.77 1.24 7.69
CA HIS A 101 -20.17 1.23 7.23
C HIS A 101 -20.77 -0.17 7.09
N VAL A 102 -19.97 -1.17 6.75
CA VAL A 102 -20.45 -2.56 6.51
C VAL A 102 -20.29 -3.40 7.77
N PHE A 103 -19.14 -3.31 8.43
CA PHE A 103 -18.83 -4.13 9.60
C PHE A 103 -19.09 -3.43 10.95
N GLY A 104 -19.43 -2.14 10.93
CA GLY A 104 -19.82 -1.38 12.12
C GLY A 104 -18.68 -1.07 13.09
N PHE A 105 -17.43 -1.11 12.64
CA PHE A 105 -16.29 -0.76 13.50
C PHE A 105 -16.19 0.76 13.70
N PRO A 106 -16.00 1.25 14.94
CA PRO A 106 -16.00 2.68 15.23
C PRO A 106 -14.77 3.41 14.67
N ALA A 107 -13.62 2.72 14.57
CA ALA A 107 -12.39 3.25 14.02
C ALA A 107 -11.44 2.11 13.58
N LEU A 108 -10.45 2.46 12.77
CA LEU A 108 -9.31 1.58 12.48
C LEU A 108 -8.40 1.51 13.71
N ASP A 109 -7.88 0.31 13.99
CA ASP A 109 -6.82 0.15 15.00
C ASP A 109 -5.56 0.94 14.60
N ASN A 110 -4.79 1.40 15.59
CA ASN A 110 -3.59 2.21 15.39
C ASN A 110 -2.56 1.56 14.45
N SER A 111 -2.47 0.22 14.46
CA SER A 111 -1.47 -0.54 13.69
C SER A 111 -2.00 -0.97 12.32
N THR A 112 -3.32 -1.04 12.15
CA THR A 112 -3.97 -1.53 10.92
C THR A 112 -3.52 -0.80 9.66
N PRO A 113 -3.47 0.56 9.59
CA PRO A 113 -3.08 1.25 8.36
C PRO A 113 -1.65 0.93 7.93
N LEU A 114 -0.72 0.78 8.90
CA LEU A 114 0.66 0.44 8.62
C LEU A 114 0.77 -0.97 8.03
N PHE A 115 0.15 -1.95 8.69
CA PHE A 115 0.20 -3.34 8.23
C PHE A 115 -0.53 -3.54 6.91
N ALA A 116 -1.70 -2.93 6.73
CA ALA A 116 -2.42 -2.98 5.47
C ALA A 116 -1.59 -2.38 4.34
N PHE A 117 -0.99 -1.21 4.53
CA PHE A 117 -0.09 -0.62 3.54
C PHE A 117 1.11 -1.53 3.24
N LEU A 118 1.74 -2.08 4.27
CA LEU A 118 2.88 -2.98 4.14
C LEU A 118 2.52 -4.21 3.28
N PHE A 119 1.41 -4.89 3.57
CA PHE A 119 0.96 -6.04 2.78
C PHE A 119 0.58 -5.65 1.35
N LEU A 120 -0.17 -4.57 1.17
CA LEU A 120 -0.59 -4.11 -0.15
C LEU A 120 0.60 -3.72 -1.02
N ALA A 121 1.57 -3.01 -0.45
CA ALA A 121 2.77 -2.61 -1.16
C ALA A 121 3.67 -3.82 -1.48
N ALA A 122 3.90 -4.72 -0.51
CA ALA A 122 4.74 -5.89 -0.71
C ALA A 122 4.15 -6.83 -1.78
N LEU A 123 2.88 -7.21 -1.61
CA LEU A 123 2.21 -8.15 -2.52
C LEU A 123 1.95 -7.53 -3.90
N GLY A 124 1.58 -6.24 -3.95
CA GLY A 124 1.32 -5.55 -5.22
C GLY A 124 2.57 -5.40 -6.07
N VAL A 125 3.74 -5.20 -5.44
CA VAL A 125 5.02 -5.05 -6.16
C VAL A 125 5.50 -6.36 -6.75
N ASP A 126 5.43 -7.47 -6.01
CA ASP A 126 5.93 -8.78 -6.47
C ASP A 126 5.33 -9.18 -7.82
N TYR A 127 4.02 -9.06 -7.94
CA TYR A 127 3.34 -9.35 -9.20
C TYR A 127 3.63 -8.31 -10.27
N THR A 128 3.71 -7.02 -9.91
CA THR A 128 4.00 -5.93 -10.87
C THR A 128 5.38 -6.11 -11.49
N ILE A 129 6.35 -6.56 -10.70
CA ILE A 129 7.67 -6.93 -11.17
C ILE A 129 7.58 -8.07 -12.20
N PHE A 130 6.84 -9.14 -11.92
CA PHE A 130 6.70 -10.27 -12.86
C PHE A 130 6.13 -9.82 -14.21
N LEU A 131 5.06 -9.04 -14.19
CA LEU A 131 4.43 -8.47 -15.39
C LEU A 131 5.43 -7.60 -16.18
N VAL A 132 6.11 -6.67 -15.49
CA VAL A 132 6.97 -5.70 -16.15
C VAL A 132 8.29 -6.31 -16.61
N ALA A 133 8.83 -7.31 -15.90
CA ALA A 133 9.96 -8.10 -16.36
C ALA A 133 9.62 -8.76 -17.70
N ARG A 134 8.45 -9.40 -17.79
CA ARG A 134 7.98 -9.98 -19.05
C ARG A 134 7.71 -8.92 -20.12
N ALA A 135 7.11 -7.79 -19.75
CA ALA A 135 6.88 -6.68 -20.67
C ALA A 135 8.20 -6.11 -21.21
N ARG A 136 9.27 -6.08 -20.40
CA ARG A 136 10.61 -5.64 -20.82
C ARG A 136 11.21 -6.59 -21.85
N GLU A 137 11.12 -7.90 -21.61
CA GLU A 137 11.58 -8.93 -22.56
C GLU A 137 10.88 -8.78 -23.92
N GLU A 138 9.56 -8.61 -23.90
CA GLU A 138 8.77 -8.48 -25.11
C GLU A 138 8.92 -7.11 -25.79
N ALA A 139 9.11 -6.04 -25.02
CA ALA A 139 9.30 -4.68 -25.53
C ALA A 139 10.56 -4.54 -26.38
N ALA A 140 11.62 -5.30 -26.07
CA ALA A 140 12.86 -5.31 -26.85
C ALA A 140 12.63 -5.67 -28.34
N HIS A 141 11.58 -6.43 -28.64
CA HIS A 141 11.25 -6.87 -30.01
C HIS A 141 9.99 -6.21 -30.59
N HIS A 142 9.03 -5.81 -29.77
CA HIS A 142 7.69 -5.39 -30.24
C HIS A 142 7.30 -3.95 -29.85
N GLY A 143 8.21 -3.20 -29.22
CA GLY A 143 7.93 -1.87 -28.67
C GLY A 143 7.16 -1.93 -27.34
N ALA A 144 7.12 -0.81 -26.61
CA ALA A 144 6.56 -0.78 -25.25
C ALA A 144 5.07 -1.19 -25.20
N ARG A 145 4.28 -0.72 -26.18
CA ARG A 145 2.83 -0.99 -26.23
C ARG A 145 2.52 -2.47 -26.46
N ASN A 146 3.04 -3.06 -27.53
CA ASN A 146 2.73 -4.47 -27.83
C ASN A 146 3.45 -5.43 -26.89
N GLY A 147 4.64 -5.06 -26.41
CA GLY A 147 5.33 -5.80 -25.37
C GLY A 147 4.49 -5.91 -24.10
N MET A 148 3.84 -4.82 -23.67
CA MET A 148 2.93 -4.84 -22.53
C MET A 148 1.68 -5.69 -22.81
N ILE A 149 1.04 -5.56 -23.98
CA ILE A 149 -0.15 -6.37 -24.32
C ILE A 149 0.18 -7.86 -24.31
N ARG A 150 1.31 -8.27 -24.91
CA ARG A 150 1.79 -9.66 -24.92
C ARG A 150 2.14 -10.16 -23.52
N ALA A 151 2.75 -9.32 -22.69
CA ALA A 151 3.07 -9.69 -21.32
C ALA A 151 1.80 -9.91 -20.48
N VAL A 152 0.83 -9.00 -20.58
CA VAL A 152 -0.48 -9.14 -19.91
C VAL A 152 -1.21 -10.38 -20.38
N SER A 153 -1.24 -10.67 -21.69
CA SER A 153 -1.93 -11.86 -22.19
C SER A 153 -1.26 -13.17 -21.77
N ALA A 154 0.08 -13.21 -21.68
CA ALA A 154 0.82 -14.39 -21.26
C ALA A 154 0.79 -14.63 -19.74
N THR A 155 0.84 -13.57 -18.94
CA THR A 155 0.99 -13.68 -17.47
C THR A 155 -0.30 -13.41 -16.70
N GLY A 156 -1.31 -12.82 -17.34
CA GLY A 156 -2.56 -12.40 -16.71
C GLY A 156 -3.26 -13.53 -15.99
N GLY A 157 -3.40 -14.71 -16.61
CA GLY A 157 -4.08 -15.86 -15.98
C GLY A 157 -3.38 -16.40 -14.72
N VAL A 158 -2.05 -16.43 -14.70
CA VAL A 158 -1.27 -16.88 -13.53
C VAL A 158 -1.36 -15.84 -12.41
N ILE A 159 -1.28 -14.55 -12.75
CA ILE A 159 -1.34 -13.49 -11.75
C ILE A 159 -2.76 -13.38 -11.16
N THR A 160 -3.81 -13.47 -11.98
CA THR A 160 -5.19 -13.39 -11.49
C THR A 160 -5.55 -14.57 -10.61
N SER A 161 -5.15 -15.78 -10.98
CA SER A 161 -5.37 -16.97 -10.15
C SER A 161 -4.64 -16.87 -8.80
N ALA A 162 -3.37 -16.46 -8.79
CA ALA A 162 -2.62 -16.23 -7.56
C ALA A 162 -3.25 -15.12 -6.69
N GLY A 163 -3.69 -14.02 -7.32
CA GLY A 163 -4.36 -12.92 -6.66
C GLY A 163 -5.68 -13.33 -5.99
N ILE A 164 -6.49 -14.16 -6.65
CA ILE A 164 -7.75 -14.68 -6.08
C ILE A 164 -7.49 -15.57 -4.86
N VAL A 165 -6.51 -16.49 -4.96
CA VAL A 165 -6.14 -17.36 -3.84
C VAL A 165 -5.67 -16.53 -2.65
N LEU A 166 -4.82 -15.53 -2.89
CA LEU A 166 -4.31 -14.66 -1.86
C LEU A 166 -5.40 -13.81 -1.22
N ALA A 167 -6.30 -13.23 -2.04
CA ALA A 167 -7.46 -12.49 -1.55
C ALA A 167 -8.36 -13.39 -0.67
N ALA A 168 -8.57 -14.65 -1.06
CA ALA A 168 -9.33 -15.60 -0.25
C ALA A 168 -8.69 -15.86 1.12
N VAL A 169 -7.36 -16.00 1.19
CA VAL A 169 -6.63 -16.17 2.45
C VAL A 169 -6.82 -14.95 3.37
N PHE A 170 -6.71 -13.73 2.84
CA PHE A 170 -6.96 -12.52 3.62
C PHE A 170 -8.43 -12.35 4.01
N CYS A 171 -9.38 -12.77 3.17
CA CYS A 171 -10.79 -12.81 3.55
C CYS A 171 -11.03 -13.77 4.71
N VAL A 172 -10.37 -14.93 4.75
CA VAL A 172 -10.44 -15.87 5.88
C VAL A 172 -9.83 -15.25 7.15
N LEU A 173 -8.72 -14.52 7.04
CA LEU A 173 -8.17 -13.74 8.15
C LEU A 173 -9.20 -12.72 8.69
N GLY A 174 -10.00 -12.16 7.78
CA GLY A 174 -11.14 -11.27 8.07
C GLY A 174 -12.18 -11.86 9.04
N VAL A 175 -12.37 -13.19 9.03
CA VAL A 175 -13.39 -13.89 9.82
C VAL A 175 -12.98 -14.07 11.28
N LEU A 176 -11.71 -13.89 11.62
CA LEU A 176 -11.22 -14.07 12.99
C LEU A 176 -11.89 -13.08 13.95
N PRO A 177 -12.17 -13.49 15.21
CA PRO A 177 -12.84 -12.64 16.21
C PRO A 177 -11.87 -11.64 16.85
N LEU A 178 -11.01 -11.00 16.05
CA LEU A 178 -10.07 -9.99 16.52
C LEU A 178 -10.09 -8.79 15.57
N ILE A 179 -10.56 -7.64 16.07
CA ILE A 179 -10.85 -6.43 15.26
C ILE A 179 -9.69 -6.05 14.35
N ALA A 180 -8.46 -6.01 14.88
CA ALA A 180 -7.27 -5.65 14.09
C ALA A 180 -7.02 -6.61 12.92
N LEU A 181 -7.14 -7.92 13.14
CA LEU A 181 -6.95 -8.93 12.09
C LEU A 181 -8.10 -8.89 11.07
N THR A 182 -9.33 -8.69 11.55
CA THR A 182 -10.50 -8.52 10.69
C THR A 182 -10.31 -7.35 9.73
N GLN A 183 -9.92 -6.18 10.26
CA GLN A 183 -9.68 -4.99 9.47
C GLN A 183 -8.56 -5.17 8.44
N ILE A 184 -7.43 -5.77 8.85
CA ILE A 184 -6.33 -6.09 7.92
C ILE A 184 -6.82 -7.04 6.83
N GLY A 185 -7.54 -8.11 7.18
CA GLY A 185 -8.07 -9.08 6.22
C GLY A 185 -9.00 -8.46 5.18
N ILE A 186 -9.93 -7.59 5.62
CA ILE A 186 -10.86 -6.89 4.73
C ILE A 186 -10.12 -5.91 3.82
N ILE A 187 -9.27 -5.04 4.39
CA ILE A 187 -8.56 -4.01 3.62
C ILE A 187 -7.60 -4.64 2.61
N VAL A 188 -6.79 -5.60 3.06
CA VAL A 188 -5.80 -6.25 2.21
C VAL A 188 -6.49 -7.14 1.17
N GLY A 189 -7.51 -7.91 1.55
CA GLY A 189 -8.28 -8.74 0.62
C GLY A 189 -8.92 -7.92 -0.51
N LEU A 190 -9.63 -6.83 -0.16
CA LEU A 190 -10.20 -5.92 -1.16
C LEU A 190 -9.13 -5.24 -2.00
N GLY A 191 -8.01 -4.85 -1.38
CA GLY A 191 -6.92 -4.20 -2.09
C GLY A 191 -6.17 -5.11 -3.05
N ILE A 192 -6.01 -6.39 -2.74
CA ILE A 192 -5.44 -7.37 -3.69
C ILE A 192 -6.37 -7.55 -4.89
N LEU A 193 -7.68 -7.64 -4.68
CA LEU A 193 -8.64 -7.72 -5.77
C LEU A 193 -8.58 -6.44 -6.64
N LEU A 194 -8.53 -5.27 -6.00
CA LEU A 194 -8.39 -3.99 -6.69
C LEU A 194 -7.08 -3.92 -7.50
N ASP A 195 -5.94 -4.33 -6.92
CA ASP A 195 -4.65 -4.37 -7.62
C ASP A 195 -4.72 -5.31 -8.83
N THR A 196 -5.25 -6.51 -8.61
CA THR A 196 -5.29 -7.58 -9.61
C THR A 196 -6.20 -7.21 -10.79
N PHE A 197 -7.38 -6.64 -10.53
CA PHE A 197 -8.40 -6.40 -11.56
C PHE A 197 -8.44 -4.98 -12.11
N VAL A 198 -7.87 -3.99 -11.42
CA VAL A 198 -7.92 -2.58 -11.85
C VAL A 198 -6.52 -2.07 -12.10
N VAL A 199 -5.63 -2.14 -11.11
CA VAL A 199 -4.30 -1.53 -11.25
C VAL A 199 -3.51 -2.25 -12.34
N ARG A 200 -3.41 -3.57 -12.25
CA ARG A 200 -2.55 -4.39 -13.12
C ARG A 200 -3.05 -4.55 -14.55
N THR A 201 -4.36 -4.67 -14.74
CA THR A 201 -4.97 -4.95 -16.04
C THR A 201 -5.30 -3.66 -16.80
N LEU A 202 -5.56 -2.56 -16.10
CA LEU A 202 -5.99 -1.30 -16.71
C LEU A 202 -4.98 -0.18 -16.49
N VAL A 203 -4.65 0.14 -15.24
CA VAL A 203 -3.82 1.31 -14.92
C VAL A 203 -2.39 1.15 -15.44
N ILE A 204 -1.73 0.02 -15.17
CA ILE A 204 -0.34 -0.21 -15.60
C ILE A 204 -0.24 -0.24 -17.13
N PRO A 205 -1.06 -1.00 -17.88
CA PRO A 205 -1.01 -0.97 -19.33
C PRO A 205 -1.32 0.40 -19.91
N ALA A 206 -2.32 1.13 -19.36
CA ALA A 206 -2.65 2.48 -19.80
C ALA A 206 -1.49 3.47 -19.58
N LEU A 207 -0.80 3.41 -18.44
CA LEU A 207 0.37 4.25 -18.18
C LEU A 207 1.51 3.93 -19.15
N PHE A 208 1.76 2.65 -19.42
CA PHE A 208 2.81 2.23 -20.36
C PHE A 208 2.48 2.63 -21.81
N THR A 209 1.22 2.59 -22.21
CA THR A 209 0.82 3.05 -23.56
C THR A 209 0.86 4.58 -23.69
N LEU A 210 0.50 5.32 -22.65
CA LEU A 210 0.56 6.79 -22.65
C LEU A 210 2.00 7.32 -22.66
N ILE A 211 2.90 6.72 -21.89
CA ILE A 211 4.31 7.12 -21.82
C ILE A 211 5.08 6.61 -23.06
N GLY A 212 4.68 5.46 -23.60
CA GLY A 212 5.29 4.84 -24.78
C GLY A 212 6.72 4.38 -24.51
N ASP A 213 7.55 4.34 -25.56
CA ASP A 213 8.91 3.78 -25.49
C ASP A 213 9.85 4.56 -24.55
N ARG A 214 9.49 5.80 -24.19
CA ARG A 214 10.25 6.60 -23.21
C ARG A 214 10.30 5.92 -21.84
N ILE A 215 9.35 5.07 -21.50
CA ILE A 215 9.31 4.40 -20.19
C ILE A 215 10.54 3.54 -19.92
N TRP A 216 11.19 3.07 -20.99
CA TRP A 216 12.39 2.24 -20.95
C TRP A 216 13.69 3.02 -21.10
N TRP A 217 13.64 4.34 -21.18
CA TRP A 217 14.86 5.15 -21.22
C TRP A 217 15.62 5.02 -19.89
N PRO A 218 16.95 4.79 -19.90
CA PRO A 218 17.90 4.76 -21.02
C PRO A 218 18.19 3.36 -21.61
N THR A 219 17.60 2.28 -21.06
CA THR A 219 17.86 0.89 -21.46
C THR A 219 17.57 0.60 -22.93
N PHE A 220 16.53 1.22 -23.52
CA PHE A 220 16.20 1.08 -24.94
C PHE A 220 15.96 2.46 -25.58
N PRO A 221 17.00 3.12 -26.13
CA PRO A 221 16.86 4.48 -26.65
C PRO A 221 16.09 4.58 -27.97
N ASN A 222 15.87 3.46 -28.69
CA ASN A 222 15.48 3.50 -30.10
C ASN A 222 14.70 2.26 -30.58
N ILE A 223 13.52 2.00 -30.00
CA ILE A 223 12.56 1.02 -30.55
C ILE A 223 11.65 1.71 -31.59
N ALA A 224 12.24 2.57 -32.45
CA ALA A 224 11.51 3.26 -33.49
C ALA A 224 11.28 2.33 -34.69
N ARG A 225 10.15 1.61 -34.65
CA ARG A 225 9.20 1.35 -35.76
C ARG A 225 8.35 0.14 -35.38
N TYR A 226 7.24 0.41 -34.70
CA TYR A 226 6.10 -0.50 -34.74
C TYR A 226 5.62 -0.59 -36.20
N GLN A 227 5.92 -1.70 -36.86
CA GLN A 227 5.21 -2.10 -38.07
C GLN A 227 3.97 -2.86 -37.58
N PRO A 228 2.74 -2.35 -37.77
CA PRO A 228 1.55 -3.09 -37.40
C PRO A 228 1.52 -4.42 -38.16
N ASP A 229 1.18 -5.50 -37.47
CA ASP A 229 0.95 -6.80 -38.09
C ASP A 229 -0.21 -6.66 -39.10
N PRO A 230 0.02 -6.92 -40.41
CA PRO A 230 -1.02 -6.80 -41.42
C PRO A 230 -2.25 -7.70 -41.14
N ALA A 231 -2.11 -8.73 -40.30
CA ALA A 231 -3.23 -9.58 -39.90
C ALA A 231 -4.28 -8.88 -39.01
N TYR A 232 -3.96 -7.72 -38.40
CA TYR A 232 -4.87 -6.94 -37.55
C TYR A 232 -5.17 -5.54 -38.13
N ALA A 233 -4.90 -5.30 -39.41
CA ALA A 233 -5.41 -4.10 -40.06
C ALA A 233 -6.95 -4.16 -40.02
N PRO A 234 -7.66 -3.16 -39.47
CA PRO A 234 -9.10 -3.11 -39.62
C PRO A 234 -9.37 -3.18 -41.12
N ALA A 235 -10.17 -4.18 -41.53
CA ALA A 235 -10.65 -4.23 -42.90
C ALA A 235 -11.39 -2.91 -43.11
N ASN A 236 -10.77 -2.00 -43.86
CA ASN A 236 -11.42 -0.81 -44.33
C ASN A 236 -12.61 -1.30 -45.16
N GLY A 237 -13.78 -1.39 -44.53
CA GLY A 237 -15.03 -1.49 -45.25
C GLY A 237 -15.15 -0.18 -46.00
N GLY A 238 -14.79 -0.21 -47.28
CA GLY A 238 -15.08 0.88 -48.20
C GLY A 238 -16.57 1.19 -48.10
N LEU A 239 -16.87 2.43 -47.77
CA LEU A 239 -18.23 2.98 -47.71
C LEU A 239 -18.23 4.26 -48.54
N ASP A 240 -17.85 4.12 -49.81
CA ASP A 240 -17.64 5.17 -50.81
C ASP A 240 -17.00 4.47 -52.04
N GLU A 241 -17.60 4.32 -53.23
CA GLU A 241 -18.72 4.94 -53.95
C GLU A 241 -19.34 3.92 -54.95
#